data_AF-A0A2R7T3U5-F1
#
_entry.id   AF-A0A2R7T3U5-F1
#
_cell.length_a   1.000
_cell.length_b   1.000
_cell.length_c   1.000
_cell.angle_alpha   90.00
_cell.angle_beta   90.00
_cell.angle_gamma   90.00
#
_symmetry.space_group_name_H-M   'P 1'
#
loop_
_entity.id
_entity.type
_entity.pdbx_description
1 polymer ?
#
loop_
_entity_poly.entity_id
_entity_poly.type
_entity_poly.pdbx_seq_one_letter_code
_entity_poly.pdbx_strand_id
1 'polypeptide(L)'
;MAVTTVAQFAAELSKPAGTLLEQLHAAGVKKSSVDDSLSESDKERLLDHLRSSHGTAGTERKKITLVKKSTSEIKQADASGKARTIQVQVKKTRTFVKREDGSSEGAQVAEDADLLRREEEAHAQAAALRAQEEELAAKVKAREEAERVAREAAEQRRAEEQAAAEAAAKVAAEAAAAAAAAAQAESKAADKAEPKTEAQVEARQRNAAAAAAEAAAINKAASAKRAPKAA
;
A
#
# COMPACT_ATOMS: atom_id res chain seq x y z
N MET A 1 -43.08 -57.63 -11.35
CA MET A 1 -42.44 -56.37 -11.73
C MET A 1 -43.49 -55.27 -11.71
N ALA A 2 -43.19 -54.13 -11.11
CA ALA A 2 -44.11 -52.99 -11.05
C ALA A 2 -44.14 -52.29 -12.42
N VAL A 3 -45.34 -52.12 -12.98
CA VAL A 3 -45.54 -51.37 -14.22
C VAL A 3 -45.37 -49.89 -13.88
N THR A 4 -44.31 -49.26 -14.40
CA THR A 4 -44.02 -47.84 -14.19
C THR A 4 -44.37 -47.09 -15.46
N THR A 5 -45.14 -46.01 -15.35
CA THR A 5 -45.45 -45.17 -16.52
C THR A 5 -44.30 -44.22 -16.82
N VAL A 6 -44.26 -43.67 -18.05
CA VAL A 6 -43.25 -42.68 -18.43
C VAL A 6 -43.30 -41.46 -17.50
N ALA A 7 -44.48 -41.01 -17.08
CA ALA A 7 -44.67 -39.93 -16.12
C ALA A 7 -43.99 -40.20 -14.77
N GLN A 8 -44.22 -41.40 -14.23
CA GLN A 8 -43.69 -41.81 -12.93
C GLN A 8 -42.17 -41.96 -12.98
N PHE A 9 -41.66 -42.57 -14.05
CA PHE A 9 -40.21 -42.73 -14.25
C PHE A 9 -39.51 -41.38 -14.46
N ALA A 10 -40.14 -40.44 -15.17
CA ALA A 10 -39.62 -39.09 -15.31
C ALA A 10 -39.52 -38.35 -13.96
N ALA A 11 -40.55 -38.49 -13.11
CA ALA A 11 -40.58 -37.90 -11.78
C ALA A 11 -39.48 -38.48 -10.86
N GLU A 12 -39.28 -39.80 -10.90
CA GLU A 12 -38.17 -40.47 -10.17
C GLU A 12 -36.80 -39.93 -10.60
N LEU A 13 -36.60 -39.70 -11.90
CA LEU A 13 -35.36 -39.14 -12.44
C LEU A 13 -35.28 -37.61 -12.34
N SER A 14 -36.30 -36.95 -11.77
CA SER A 14 -36.41 -35.48 -11.71
C SER A 14 -36.22 -34.81 -13.07
N LYS A 15 -36.79 -35.41 -14.13
CA LYS A 15 -36.78 -34.89 -15.51
C LYS A 15 -38.18 -34.57 -16.01
N PRO A 16 -38.35 -33.60 -16.90
CA PRO A 16 -39.63 -33.37 -17.56
C PRO A 16 -40.06 -34.59 -18.40
N ALA A 17 -41.32 -35.03 -18.27
CA ALA A 17 -41.82 -36.20 -18.99
C ALA A 17 -41.71 -36.08 -20.52
N GLY A 18 -41.86 -34.86 -21.07
CA GLY A 18 -41.66 -34.61 -22.50
C GLY A 18 -40.22 -34.90 -22.96
N THR A 19 -39.22 -34.50 -22.18
CA THR A 19 -37.81 -34.78 -22.50
C THR A 19 -37.48 -36.26 -22.45
N LEU A 20 -38.12 -37.01 -21.55
CA LEU A 20 -37.96 -38.45 -21.47
C LEU A 20 -38.61 -39.16 -22.66
N LEU A 21 -39.78 -38.72 -23.11
CA LEU A 21 -40.43 -39.23 -24.33
C LEU A 21 -39.57 -39.01 -25.57
N GLU A 22 -39.00 -37.82 -25.73
CA GLU A 22 -38.07 -37.52 -26.83
C GLU A 22 -36.85 -38.46 -26.81
N GLN A 23 -36.28 -38.72 -25.64
CA GLN A 23 -35.15 -39.65 -25.48
C GLN A 23 -35.53 -41.10 -25.77
N LEU A 24 -36.72 -41.54 -25.35
CA LEU A 24 -37.23 -42.88 -25.64
C LEU A 24 -37.47 -43.05 -27.15
N HIS A 25 -38.02 -42.04 -27.82
CA HIS A 25 -38.15 -42.03 -29.28
C HIS A 25 -36.79 -42.07 -30.00
N ALA A 26 -35.81 -41.29 -29.53
CA ALA A 26 -34.45 -41.28 -30.07
C ALA A 26 -33.71 -42.62 -29.85
N ALA A 27 -34.06 -43.35 -28.78
CA ALA A 27 -33.60 -44.70 -28.51
C ALA A 27 -34.35 -45.80 -29.31
N GLY A 28 -35.30 -45.42 -30.18
CA GLY A 28 -36.08 -46.33 -31.00
C GLY A 28 -37.26 -47.00 -30.29
N VAL A 29 -37.60 -46.54 -29.08
CA VAL A 29 -38.77 -47.01 -28.34
C VAL A 29 -40.01 -46.20 -28.77
N LYS A 30 -41.01 -46.88 -29.33
CA LYS A 30 -42.25 -46.27 -29.83
C LYS A 30 -43.28 -46.09 -28.69
N LYS A 31 -43.04 -45.16 -27.76
CA LYS A 31 -44.05 -44.69 -26.77
C LYS A 31 -44.42 -43.26 -27.11
N SER A 32 -45.71 -42.97 -27.21
CA SER A 32 -46.22 -41.67 -27.68
C SER A 32 -46.87 -40.84 -26.59
N SER A 33 -47.24 -41.45 -25.46
CA SER A 33 -47.90 -40.77 -24.34
C SER A 33 -47.10 -40.88 -23.05
N VAL A 34 -47.28 -39.88 -22.20
CA VAL A 34 -46.69 -39.81 -20.85
C VAL A 34 -47.28 -40.90 -19.93
N ASP A 35 -48.47 -41.39 -20.25
CA ASP A 35 -49.16 -42.46 -19.50
C ASP A 35 -48.78 -43.87 -19.96
N ASP A 36 -47.96 -44.00 -21.01
CA ASP A 36 -47.58 -45.31 -21.53
C ASP A 36 -46.74 -46.09 -20.51
N SER A 37 -46.95 -47.40 -20.45
CA SER A 37 -46.16 -48.29 -19.60
C SER A 37 -44.76 -48.51 -20.16
N LEU A 38 -43.76 -48.43 -19.27
CA LEU A 38 -42.36 -48.64 -19.59
C LEU A 38 -41.88 -50.02 -19.14
N SER A 39 -41.37 -50.81 -20.08
CA SER A 39 -40.79 -52.12 -19.79
C SER A 39 -39.31 -52.03 -19.44
N GLU A 40 -38.74 -53.10 -18.86
CA GLU A 40 -37.30 -53.15 -18.53
C GLU A 40 -36.42 -53.06 -19.78
N SER A 41 -36.83 -53.67 -20.90
CA SER A 41 -36.11 -53.59 -22.17
C SER A 41 -36.13 -52.18 -22.79
N ASP A 42 -37.21 -51.43 -22.58
CA ASP A 42 -37.27 -50.02 -23.00
C ASP A 42 -36.31 -49.13 -22.18
N LYS A 43 -36.18 -49.42 -20.87
CA LYS A 43 -35.20 -48.76 -19.99
C LYS A 43 -33.77 -49.06 -20.42
N GLU A 44 -33.45 -50.31 -20.77
CA GLU A 44 -32.13 -50.69 -21.27
C GLU A 44 -31.77 -49.97 -22.57
N ARG A 45 -32.70 -49.90 -23.54
CA ARG A 45 -32.48 -49.16 -24.79
C ARG A 45 -32.24 -47.67 -24.57
N LEU A 46 -32.99 -47.05 -23.65
CA LEU A 46 -32.75 -45.67 -23.25
C LEU A 46 -31.34 -45.51 -22.66
N LEU A 47 -30.93 -46.41 -21.78
CA LEU A 47 -29.60 -46.37 -21.18
C LEU A 47 -28.49 -46.52 -22.22
N ASP A 48 -28.63 -47.43 -23.19
CA ASP A 48 -27.64 -47.63 -24.25
C ASP A 48 -27.56 -46.42 -25.18
N HIS A 49 -28.71 -45.82 -25.54
CA HIS A 49 -28.74 -44.58 -26.32
C HIS A 49 -28.06 -43.43 -25.57
N LEU A 50 -28.36 -43.25 -24.28
CA LEU A 50 -27.73 -42.22 -23.45
C LEU A 50 -26.22 -42.45 -23.31
N ARG A 51 -25.79 -43.70 -23.13
CA ARG A 51 -24.36 -44.03 -23.06
C ARG A 51 -23.66 -43.74 -24.40
N SER A 52 -24.30 -44.03 -25.53
CA SER A 52 -23.78 -43.73 -26.86
C SER A 52 -23.70 -42.22 -27.12
N SER A 53 -24.79 -41.50 -26.86
CA SER A 53 -24.89 -40.04 -27.03
C SER A 53 -23.91 -39.27 -26.14
N HIS A 54 -23.76 -39.70 -24.89
CA HIS A 54 -22.80 -39.13 -23.95
C HIS A 54 -21.37 -39.68 -24.12
N GLY A 55 -21.15 -40.59 -25.06
CA GLY A 55 -19.85 -41.17 -25.39
C GLY A 55 -19.23 -41.98 -24.26
N THR A 56 -20.06 -42.56 -23.39
CA THR A 56 -19.64 -43.52 -22.37
C THR A 56 -19.75 -44.98 -22.86
N ALA A 57 -20.47 -45.24 -23.95
CA ALA A 57 -20.61 -46.57 -24.57
C ALA A 57 -19.44 -47.01 -25.45
N GLY A 58 -18.37 -46.21 -25.57
CA GLY A 58 -17.24 -46.57 -26.42
C GLY A 58 -15.95 -45.94 -25.92
N THR A 59 -14.85 -46.65 -26.13
CA THR A 59 -13.45 -46.22 -25.95
C THR A 59 -13.04 -45.00 -26.80
N GLU A 60 -14.00 -44.34 -27.45
CA GLU A 60 -13.76 -43.44 -28.58
C GLU A 60 -13.35 -42.02 -28.19
N ARG A 61 -13.74 -41.53 -27.00
CA ARG A 61 -13.19 -40.25 -26.52
C ARG A 61 -11.88 -40.48 -25.77
N LYS A 62 -10.83 -40.78 -26.55
CA LYS A 62 -9.43 -40.84 -26.06
C LYS A 62 -9.00 -39.53 -25.38
N LYS A 63 -9.63 -38.39 -25.67
CA LYS A 63 -9.31 -37.07 -25.10
C LYS A 63 -10.58 -36.31 -24.69
N ILE A 64 -10.64 -35.88 -23.45
CA ILE A 64 -11.67 -35.02 -22.87
C ILE A 64 -11.02 -33.72 -22.40
N THR A 65 -11.46 -32.57 -22.89
CA THR A 65 -10.91 -31.26 -22.48
C THR A 65 -11.91 -30.53 -21.59
N LEU A 66 -11.59 -30.40 -20.30
CA LEU A 66 -12.31 -29.56 -19.36
C LEU A 66 -11.83 -28.12 -19.48
N VAL A 67 -12.75 -27.21 -19.77
CA VAL A 67 -12.47 -25.78 -19.84
C VAL A 67 -13.14 -25.08 -18.66
N LYS A 68 -12.35 -24.35 -17.87
CA LYS A 68 -12.85 -23.44 -16.84
C LYS A 68 -12.57 -22.00 -17.26
N LYS A 69 -13.62 -21.20 -17.40
CA LYS A 69 -13.52 -19.74 -17.61
C LYS A 69 -13.51 -19.06 -16.24
N SER A 70 -12.51 -18.24 -15.98
CA SER A 70 -12.46 -17.34 -14.83
C SER A 70 -12.36 -15.92 -15.36
N THR A 71 -13.25 -15.05 -14.91
CA THR A 71 -13.26 -13.64 -15.29
C THR A 71 -12.88 -12.82 -14.07
N SER A 72 -11.85 -11.98 -14.20
CA SER A 72 -11.42 -11.02 -13.18
C SER A 72 -11.57 -9.60 -13.72
N GLU A 73 -11.77 -8.64 -12.82
CA GLU A 73 -11.91 -7.23 -13.14
C GLU A 73 -10.64 -6.46 -12.76
N ILE A 74 -10.01 -5.78 -13.73
CA ILE A 74 -8.94 -4.83 -13.45
C ILE A 74 -9.49 -3.42 -13.60
N LYS A 75 -9.48 -2.67 -12.50
CA LYS A 75 -9.82 -1.25 -12.46
C LYS A 75 -8.53 -0.45 -12.56
N GLN A 76 -8.29 0.18 -13.71
CA GLN A 76 -7.08 0.97 -13.93
C GLN A 76 -7.43 2.29 -14.65
N ALA A 77 -6.74 3.35 -14.29
CA ALA A 77 -6.76 4.60 -15.05
C ALA A 77 -5.86 4.44 -16.29
N ASP A 78 -6.43 4.66 -17.46
CA ASP A 78 -5.69 4.68 -18.73
C ASP A 78 -4.66 5.82 -18.73
N ALA A 79 -3.68 5.83 -19.64
CA ALA A 79 -2.60 6.85 -19.65
C ALA A 79 -3.10 8.30 -19.73
N SER A 80 -4.36 8.50 -20.14
CA SER A 80 -5.07 9.78 -20.19
C SER A 80 -5.86 10.11 -18.90
N GLY A 81 -5.71 9.35 -17.82
CA GLY A 81 -6.34 9.58 -16.51
C GLY A 81 -7.80 9.12 -16.38
N LYS A 82 -8.39 8.56 -17.44
CA LYS A 82 -9.80 8.10 -17.43
C LYS A 82 -9.89 6.67 -16.87
N ALA A 83 -10.72 6.48 -15.85
CA ALA A 83 -10.95 5.16 -15.24
C ALA A 83 -11.66 4.22 -16.22
N ARG A 84 -11.06 3.04 -16.47
CA ARG A 84 -11.68 1.96 -17.24
C ARG A 84 -11.66 0.67 -16.43
N THR A 85 -12.76 -0.06 -16.52
CA THR A 85 -12.85 -1.45 -16.05
C THR A 85 -12.53 -2.37 -17.22
N ILE A 86 -11.46 -3.15 -17.10
CA ILE A 86 -11.07 -4.17 -18.08
C ILE A 86 -11.46 -5.53 -17.52
N GLN A 87 -12.33 -6.25 -18.23
CA GLN A 87 -12.67 -7.63 -17.88
C GLN A 87 -11.62 -8.56 -18.48
N VAL A 88 -10.79 -9.16 -17.63
CA VAL A 88 -9.79 -10.14 -18.03
C VAL A 88 -10.41 -11.54 -17.91
N GLN A 89 -10.54 -12.24 -19.04
CA GLN A 89 -11.04 -13.62 -19.06
C GLN A 89 -9.85 -14.57 -19.20
N VAL A 90 -9.60 -15.38 -18.18
CA VAL A 90 -8.59 -16.45 -18.23
C VAL A 90 -9.31 -17.79 -18.45
N LYS A 91 -8.92 -18.51 -19.50
CA LYS A 91 -9.45 -19.83 -19.83
C LYS A 91 -8.44 -20.90 -19.41
N LYS A 92 -8.74 -21.65 -18.36
CA LYS A 92 -7.94 -22.81 -17.95
C LYS A 92 -8.45 -24.05 -18.67
N THR A 93 -7.58 -24.68 -19.46
CA THR A 93 -7.87 -25.94 -20.15
C THR A 93 -7.17 -27.10 -19.43
N ARG A 94 -7.91 -28.14 -19.04
CA ARG A 94 -7.36 -29.42 -18.56
C ARG A 94 -7.76 -30.51 -19.53
N THR A 95 -6.78 -31.17 -20.15
CA THR A 95 -7.00 -32.28 -21.08
C THR A 95 -6.76 -33.61 -20.37
N PHE A 96 -7.79 -34.44 -20.25
CA PHE A 96 -7.69 -35.81 -19.75
C PHE A 96 -7.66 -36.75 -20.95
N VAL A 97 -6.68 -37.66 -20.99
CA VAL A 97 -6.58 -38.70 -22.02
C VAL A 97 -6.96 -40.02 -21.37
N LYS A 98 -7.90 -40.77 -21.96
CA LYS A 98 -8.25 -42.11 -21.47
C LYS A 98 -7.09 -43.05 -21.80
N ARG A 99 -6.42 -43.54 -20.77
CA ARG A 99 -5.37 -44.55 -20.88
C ARG A 99 -6.07 -45.91 -20.96
N GLU A 100 -5.79 -46.68 -22.00
CA GLU A 100 -6.33 -48.04 -22.14
C GLU A 100 -5.82 -48.88 -20.96
N ASP A 101 -6.72 -49.49 -20.20
CA ASP A 101 -6.44 -50.33 -19.00
C ASP A 101 -5.80 -51.69 -19.38
N GLY A 102 -4.79 -51.67 -20.25
CA GLY A 102 -4.10 -52.86 -20.76
C GLY A 102 -2.61 -52.67 -20.98
N SER A 103 -1.98 -51.70 -20.30
CA SER A 103 -0.53 -51.55 -20.35
C SER A 103 0.12 -52.51 -19.36
N SER A 104 0.90 -53.44 -19.89
CA SER A 104 1.82 -54.35 -19.17
C SER A 104 2.40 -53.71 -17.90
N GLU A 105 2.43 -54.46 -16.79
CA GLU A 105 2.94 -54.04 -15.48
C GLU A 105 4.33 -53.36 -15.54
N GLY A 106 5.16 -53.66 -16.55
CA GLY A 106 6.45 -53.00 -16.77
C GLY A 106 6.38 -51.56 -17.30
N ALA A 107 5.32 -51.20 -18.02
CA ALA A 107 5.10 -49.83 -18.50
C ALA A 107 4.47 -48.93 -17.43
N GLN A 108 3.69 -49.49 -16.50
CA GLN A 108 3.11 -48.76 -15.38
C GLN A 108 4.19 -48.26 -14.39
N VAL A 109 5.18 -49.10 -14.06
CA VAL A 109 6.29 -48.73 -13.16
C VAL A 109 7.18 -47.62 -13.74
N ALA A 110 7.40 -47.61 -15.06
CA ALA A 110 8.15 -46.56 -15.73
C ALA A 110 7.37 -45.23 -15.80
N GLU A 111 6.05 -45.28 -16.03
CA GLU A 111 5.21 -44.07 -16.05
C GLU A 111 4.99 -43.48 -14.65
N ASP A 112 4.89 -44.30 -13.61
CA ASP A 112 4.79 -43.83 -12.22
C ASP A 112 6.07 -43.13 -11.77
N ALA A 113 7.24 -43.61 -12.22
CA ALA A 113 8.52 -42.93 -11.99
C ALA A 113 8.60 -41.56 -12.71
N ASP A 114 8.10 -41.47 -13.95
CA ASP A 114 8.04 -40.20 -14.68
C ASP A 114 7.00 -39.22 -14.10
N LEU A 115 5.90 -39.73 -13.54
CA LEU A 115 4.92 -38.92 -12.81
C LEU A 115 5.51 -38.36 -11.50
N LEU A 116 6.18 -39.20 -10.70
CA LEU A 116 6.90 -38.73 -9.51
C LEU A 116 7.93 -37.66 -9.87
N ARG A 117 8.70 -37.85 -10.94
CA ARG A 117 9.69 -36.87 -11.38
C ARG A 117 9.05 -35.52 -11.76
N ARG A 118 7.91 -35.55 -12.45
CA ARG A 118 7.16 -34.32 -12.80
C ARG A 118 6.52 -33.66 -11.58
N GLU A 119 6.06 -34.44 -10.62
CA GLU A 119 5.52 -33.93 -9.35
C GLU A 119 6.62 -33.26 -8.54
N GLU A 120 7.81 -33.88 -8.44
CA GLU A 120 8.98 -33.30 -7.81
C GLU A 120 9.44 -32.01 -8.51
N GLU A 121 9.50 -31.99 -9.84
CA GLU A 121 9.81 -30.79 -10.62
C GLU A 121 8.78 -29.67 -10.39
N ALA A 122 7.48 -30.00 -10.30
CA ALA A 122 6.42 -29.04 -10.00
C ALA A 122 6.50 -28.52 -8.55
N HIS A 123 6.82 -29.40 -7.59
CA HIS A 123 7.05 -29.03 -6.20
C HIS A 123 8.28 -28.14 -6.05
N ALA A 124 9.36 -28.41 -6.78
CA ALA A 124 10.56 -27.59 -6.80
C ALA A 124 10.28 -26.20 -7.38
N GLN A 125 9.51 -26.11 -8.47
CA GLN A 125 9.09 -24.83 -9.05
C GLN A 125 8.19 -24.03 -8.10
N ALA A 126 7.24 -24.69 -7.43
CA ALA A 126 6.38 -24.06 -6.44
C ALA A 126 7.16 -23.58 -5.21
N ALA A 127 8.17 -24.33 -4.77
CA ALA A 127 9.06 -23.93 -3.69
C ALA A 127 9.93 -22.72 -4.08
N ALA A 128 10.47 -22.70 -5.30
CA ALA A 128 11.24 -21.56 -5.81
C ALA A 128 10.41 -20.28 -5.92
N LEU A 129 9.14 -20.39 -6.35
CA LEU A 129 8.22 -19.25 -6.38
C LEU A 129 7.90 -18.73 -4.97
N ARG A 130 7.63 -19.61 -4.00
CA ARG A 130 7.41 -19.18 -2.60
C ARG A 130 8.63 -18.49 -2.01
N ALA A 131 9.83 -19.00 -2.28
CA ALA A 131 11.07 -18.37 -1.81
C ALA A 131 11.25 -16.95 -2.40
N GLN A 132 10.93 -16.76 -3.68
CA GLN A 132 10.95 -15.42 -4.30
C GLN A 132 9.89 -14.49 -3.70
N GLU A 133 8.67 -14.97 -3.46
CA GLU A 133 7.61 -14.19 -2.82
C GLU A 133 7.99 -13.77 -1.40
N GLU A 134 8.60 -14.67 -0.62
CA GLU A 134 9.09 -14.36 0.73
C GLU A 134 10.24 -13.36 0.72
N GLU A 135 11.18 -13.47 -0.24
CA GLU A 135 12.27 -12.49 -0.40
C GLU A 135 11.74 -11.10 -0.76
N LEU A 136 10.78 -11.04 -1.69
CA LEU A 136 10.13 -9.77 -2.07
C LEU A 136 9.34 -9.18 -0.90
N ALA A 137 8.60 -10.00 -0.16
CA ALA A 137 7.87 -9.57 1.02
C ALA A 137 8.81 -9.06 2.12
N ALA A 138 9.95 -9.72 2.33
CA ALA A 138 10.98 -9.27 3.28
C ALA A 138 11.59 -7.92 2.86
N LYS A 139 11.88 -7.73 1.57
CA LYS A 139 12.37 -6.44 1.03
C LYS A 139 11.37 -5.31 1.21
N VAL A 140 10.08 -5.57 0.98
CA VAL A 140 9.02 -4.58 1.20
C VAL A 140 8.95 -4.18 2.68
N LYS A 141 8.91 -5.16 3.59
CA LYS A 141 8.89 -4.90 5.04
C LYS A 141 10.12 -4.10 5.50
N ALA A 142 11.32 -4.47 5.03
CA ALA A 142 12.54 -3.73 5.36
C ALA A 142 12.50 -2.28 4.87
N ARG A 143 11.94 -2.04 3.66
CA ARG A 143 11.78 -0.69 3.12
C ARG A 143 10.75 0.12 3.92
N GLU A 144 9.62 -0.49 4.30
CA GLU A 144 8.58 0.15 5.11
C GLU A 144 9.09 0.50 6.51
N GLU A 145 9.85 -0.39 7.15
CA GLU A 145 10.48 -0.12 8.45
C GLU A 145 11.53 0.98 8.35
N ALA A 146 12.37 0.96 7.32
CA ALA A 146 13.35 2.03 7.09
C ALA A 146 12.66 3.38 6.83
N GLU A 147 11.56 3.39 6.08
CA GLU A 147 10.77 4.60 5.84
C GLU A 147 10.10 5.10 7.13
N ARG A 148 9.58 4.19 7.97
CA ARG A 148 8.99 4.55 9.26
C ARG A 148 10.03 5.18 10.18
N VAL A 149 11.20 4.57 10.32
CA VAL A 149 12.30 5.10 11.14
C VAL A 149 12.78 6.45 10.59
N ALA A 150 12.89 6.60 9.26
CA ALA A 150 13.27 7.87 8.65
C ALA A 150 12.22 8.97 8.88
N ARG A 151 10.93 8.64 8.84
CA ARG A 151 9.83 9.58 9.14
C ARG A 151 9.87 9.98 10.61
N GLU A 152 9.99 9.04 11.54
CA GLU A 152 10.09 9.31 12.97
C GLU A 152 11.30 10.19 13.29
N ALA A 153 12.47 9.89 12.71
CA ALA A 153 13.67 10.72 12.89
C ALA A 153 13.52 12.13 12.29
N ALA A 154 12.85 12.27 11.15
CA ALA A 154 12.57 13.57 10.54
C ALA A 154 11.56 14.38 11.38
N GLU A 155 10.55 13.74 11.95
CA GLU A 155 9.60 14.38 12.86
C GLU A 155 10.27 14.82 14.16
N GLN A 156 11.15 14.00 14.74
CA GLN A 156 11.93 14.38 15.92
C GLN A 156 12.83 15.60 15.65
N ARG A 157 13.57 15.61 14.53
CA ARG A 157 14.38 16.78 14.15
C ARG A 157 13.55 18.03 13.96
N ARG A 158 12.39 17.94 13.29
CA ARG A 158 11.48 19.07 13.14
C ARG A 158 10.96 19.58 14.49
N ALA A 159 10.62 18.68 15.41
CA ALA A 159 10.17 19.04 16.75
C ALA A 159 11.28 19.73 17.55
N GLU A 160 12.52 19.23 17.48
CA GLU A 160 13.69 19.85 18.12
C GLU A 160 14.00 21.23 17.52
N GLU A 161 13.98 21.38 16.20
CA GLU A 161 14.16 22.66 15.52
C GLU A 161 13.07 23.67 15.90
N GLN A 162 11.80 23.24 15.96
CA GLN A 162 10.69 24.08 16.41
C GLN A 162 10.83 24.49 17.87
N ALA A 163 11.20 23.57 18.76
CA ALA A 163 11.43 23.87 20.17
C ALA A 163 12.61 24.84 20.37
N ALA A 164 13.70 24.66 19.62
CA ALA A 164 14.84 25.57 19.64
C ALA A 164 14.47 26.96 19.10
N ALA A 165 13.70 27.04 18.02
CA ALA A 165 13.21 28.30 17.46
C ALA A 165 12.26 29.02 18.43
N GLU A 166 11.35 28.30 19.09
CA GLU A 166 10.43 28.87 20.08
C GLU A 166 11.19 29.36 21.32
N ALA A 167 12.18 28.61 21.81
CA ALA A 167 13.05 29.04 22.91
C ALA A 167 13.84 30.30 22.54
N ALA A 168 14.43 30.35 21.35
CA ALA A 168 15.14 31.52 20.85
C ALA A 168 14.22 32.74 20.70
N ALA A 169 12.99 32.54 20.21
CA ALA A 169 11.98 33.60 20.10
C ALA A 169 11.54 34.14 21.47
N LYS A 170 11.39 33.26 22.48
CA LYS A 170 11.07 33.68 23.86
C LYS A 170 12.19 34.52 24.47
N VAL A 171 13.45 34.08 24.33
CA VAL A 171 14.62 34.84 24.82
C VAL A 171 14.73 36.19 24.10
N ALA A 172 14.52 36.24 22.79
CA ALA A 172 14.53 37.49 22.03
C ALA A 172 13.39 38.44 22.44
N ALA A 173 12.18 37.90 22.69
CA ALA A 173 11.04 38.67 23.17
C ALA A 173 11.26 39.23 24.59
N GLU A 174 11.86 38.44 25.49
CA GLU A 174 12.19 38.89 26.85
C GLU A 174 13.29 39.96 26.84
N ALA A 175 14.32 39.79 25.99
CA ALA A 175 15.35 40.81 25.80
C ALA A 175 14.80 42.11 25.20
N ALA A 176 13.88 42.02 24.23
CA ALA A 176 13.21 43.19 23.65
C ALA A 176 12.29 43.89 24.68
N ALA A 177 11.57 43.13 25.50
CA ALA A 177 10.74 43.67 26.57
C ALA A 177 11.59 44.36 27.66
N ALA A 178 12.73 43.78 28.04
CA ALA A 178 13.68 44.38 28.98
C ALA A 178 14.29 45.68 28.42
N ALA A 179 14.68 45.68 27.14
CA ALA A 179 15.19 46.89 26.47
C ALA A 179 14.14 48.00 26.37
N ALA A 180 12.88 47.65 26.05
CA ALA A 180 11.77 48.60 26.02
C ALA A 180 11.45 49.17 27.42
N ALA A 181 11.51 48.34 28.46
CA ALA A 181 11.32 48.77 29.85
C ALA A 181 12.45 49.71 30.31
N ALA A 182 13.71 49.42 29.95
CA ALA A 182 14.84 50.29 30.21
C ALA A 182 14.72 51.66 29.50
N ALA A 183 14.32 51.66 28.22
CA ALA A 183 14.11 52.90 27.47
C ALA A 183 12.96 53.76 28.04
N GLN A 184 11.87 53.14 28.51
CA GLN A 184 10.79 53.86 29.19
C GLN A 184 11.19 54.39 30.58
N ALA A 185 12.08 53.70 31.28
CA ALA A 185 12.63 54.18 32.55
C ALA A 185 13.55 55.38 32.34
N GLU A 186 14.39 55.37 31.30
CA GLU A 186 15.22 56.52 30.91
C GLU A 186 14.39 57.72 30.45
N SER A 187 13.33 57.51 29.65
CA SER A 187 12.46 58.61 29.21
C SER A 187 11.69 59.24 30.38
N LYS A 188 11.22 58.44 31.35
CA LYS A 188 10.58 58.95 32.57
C LYS A 188 11.56 59.63 33.53
N ALA A 189 12.83 59.22 33.55
CA ALA A 189 13.88 59.91 34.31
C ALA A 189 14.27 61.25 33.67
N ALA A 190 14.24 61.35 32.34
CA ALA A 190 14.46 62.60 31.59
C ALA A 190 13.28 63.59 31.75
N ASP A 191 12.04 63.10 31.78
CA ASP A 191 10.84 63.95 31.94
C ASP A 191 10.68 64.51 33.36
N LYS A 192 11.27 63.84 34.37
CA LYS A 192 11.27 64.29 35.77
C LYS A 192 12.43 65.23 36.13
N ALA A 193 13.28 65.58 35.16
CA ALA A 193 14.31 66.61 35.29
C ALA A 193 13.84 67.88 34.56
N GLU A 194 13.22 68.81 35.29
CA GLU A 194 12.88 70.15 34.81
C GLU A 194 14.08 70.84 34.12
N PRO A 195 13.84 71.74 33.15
CA PRO A 195 14.90 72.37 32.38
C PRO A 195 15.75 73.23 33.33
N LYS A 196 17.02 72.85 33.52
CA LYS A 196 18.00 73.74 34.14
C LYS A 196 18.11 74.97 33.25
N THR A 197 17.58 76.08 33.77
CA THR A 197 17.63 77.39 33.13
C THR A 197 19.06 77.73 32.71
N GLU A 198 19.17 78.46 31.61
CA GLU A 198 20.43 78.90 30.97
C GLU A 198 21.42 79.53 31.96
N ALA A 199 20.92 80.08 33.07
CA ALA A 199 21.71 80.60 34.20
C ALA A 199 22.59 79.54 34.91
N GLN A 200 22.16 78.28 35.04
CA GLN A 200 22.99 77.23 35.66
C GLN A 200 24.09 76.72 34.72
N VAL A 201 23.85 76.76 33.41
CA VAL A 201 24.85 76.37 32.41
C VAL A 201 25.93 77.44 32.32
N GLU A 202 25.56 78.73 32.31
CA GLU A 202 26.52 79.84 32.38
C GLU A 202 27.32 79.84 33.69
N ALA A 203 26.69 79.59 34.85
CA ALA A 203 27.40 79.54 36.12
C ALA A 203 28.42 78.40 36.17
N ARG A 204 28.10 77.24 35.59
CA ARG A 204 29.04 76.10 35.53
C ARG A 204 30.19 76.35 34.55
N GLN A 205 29.93 77.04 33.44
CA GLN A 205 30.97 77.42 32.48
C GLN A 205 31.91 78.50 33.04
N ARG A 206 31.38 79.49 33.78
CA ARG A 206 32.21 80.51 34.46
C ARG A 206 33.08 79.89 35.56
N ASN A 207 32.54 78.94 36.33
CA ASN A 207 33.32 78.23 37.36
C ASN A 207 34.38 77.30 36.75
N ALA A 208 34.09 76.64 35.62
CA ALA A 208 35.08 75.83 34.90
C ALA A 208 36.19 76.69 34.27
N ALA A 209 35.85 77.87 33.74
CA ALA A 209 36.81 78.82 33.19
C ALA A 209 37.72 79.41 34.29
N ALA A 210 37.16 79.71 35.48
CA ALA A 210 37.93 80.18 36.62
C ALA A 210 38.93 79.11 37.12
N ALA A 211 38.48 77.85 37.22
CA ALA A 211 39.35 76.73 37.62
C ALA A 211 40.45 76.44 36.58
N ALA A 212 40.16 76.58 35.28
CA ALA A 212 41.15 76.43 34.23
C ALA A 212 42.19 77.56 34.23
N ALA A 213 41.77 78.80 34.53
CA ALA A 213 42.69 79.94 34.66
C ALA A 213 43.61 79.79 35.89
N GLU A 214 43.09 79.28 37.00
CA GLU A 214 43.88 79.00 38.21
C GLU A 214 44.90 77.86 37.97
N ALA A 215 44.49 76.78 37.29
CA ALA A 215 45.40 75.70 36.90
C ALA A 215 46.49 76.16 35.89
N ALA A 216 46.16 77.08 34.98
CA ALA A 216 47.12 77.68 34.06
C ALA A 216 48.11 78.62 34.79
N ALA A 217 47.66 79.38 35.79
CA ALA A 217 48.53 80.21 36.62
C ALA A 217 49.50 79.38 37.46
N ILE A 218 49.02 78.27 38.03
CA ILE A 218 49.86 77.32 38.79
C ILE A 218 50.92 76.69 37.87
N ASN A 219 50.56 76.28 36.65
CA ASN A 219 51.52 75.74 35.69
C ASN A 219 52.54 76.79 35.18
N LYS A 220 52.13 78.04 35.02
CA LYS A 220 53.03 79.15 34.64
C LYS A 220 54.00 79.53 35.76
N ALA A 221 53.57 79.46 37.02
CA ALA A 221 54.45 79.65 38.17
C ALA A 221 55.45 78.49 38.33
N ALA A 222 55.02 77.26 38.02
CA ALA A 222 55.89 76.08 38.03
C ALA A 222 56.95 76.10 36.91
N SER A 223 56.63 76.64 35.73
CA SER A 223 57.59 76.76 34.62
C SER A 223 58.58 77.91 34.82
N ALA A 224 58.18 79.01 35.46
CA ALA A 224 59.08 80.11 35.82
C ALA A 224 60.13 79.71 36.89
N LYS A 225 59.84 78.69 37.70
CA LYS A 225 60.76 78.15 38.72
C LYS A 225 61.71 77.06 38.18
N ARG A 226 61.53 76.64 36.92
CA ARG A 226 62.29 75.58 36.23
C ARG A 226 63.18 76.09 35.08
N ALA A 227 63.40 77.39 34.96
CA ALA A 227 64.41 77.95 34.06
C ALA A 227 65.82 77.87 34.72
N PRO A 228 66.79 77.12 34.15
CA PRO A 228 68.14 77.04 34.71
C PRO A 228 68.94 78.32 34.41
N LYS A 229 69.71 78.74 35.41
CA LYS A 229 70.75 79.77 35.35
C LYS A 229 71.85 79.35 34.36
N ALA A 230 72.33 80.30 33.58
CA ALA A 230 73.31 80.20 32.51
C ALA A 230 74.56 79.35 32.79
N ALA A 231 75.09 78.73 31.73
CA ALA A 231 76.51 78.60 31.41
C ALA A 231 76.66 78.62 29.88
#